data_AF-A0A6A4RHS6-F1
#
_entry.id   AF-A0A6A4RHS6-F1
#
_cell.length_a   1.000
_cell.length_b   1.000
_cell.length_c   1.000
_cell.angle_alpha   90.00
_cell.angle_beta   90.00
_cell.angle_gamma   90.00
#
_symmetry.space_group_name_H-M   'P 1'
#
loop_
_entity.id
_entity.type
_entity.pdbx_description
1 polymer ?
#
loop_
_entity_poly.entity_id
_entity_poly.type
_entity_poly.pdbx_seq_one_letter_code
_entity_poly.pdbx_strand_id
1 'polypeptide(L)' 'MFAFLADLPIVESSDVFLGVARFFVVGVGGVLFGLLFGFVAAFTTRFTHNVRQIEPLFVFMYSYLAYLVAELFAISSVLA' A
#
# COMPACT_ATOMS: atom_id res chain seq x y z
N MET A 1 8.19 -0.78 11.46
CA MET A 1 7.11 -0.30 12.36
C MET A 1 7.58 -0.20 13.82
N PHE A 2 8.22 -1.23 14.41
CA PHE A 2 8.65 -1.23 15.83
C PHE A 2 10.10 -0.80 16.10
N ALA A 3 10.93 -0.60 15.06
CA ALA A 3 12.33 -0.18 15.23
C ALA A 3 12.46 1.16 15.99
N PHE A 4 11.56 2.11 15.74
CA PHE A 4 11.54 3.41 16.43
C PHE A 4 11.27 3.31 17.94
N LEU A 5 10.50 2.31 18.38
CA LEU A 5 10.23 2.06 19.80
C LEU A 5 11.38 1.28 20.47
N ALA A 6 12.22 0.60 19.69
CA ALA A 6 13.33 -0.21 20.18
C ALA A 6 14.58 0.63 20.51
N ASP A 7 14.71 1.83 19.94
CA ASP A 7 15.83 2.76 20.21
C ASP A 7 15.57 3.69 21.41
N LEU A 8 14.35 3.70 21.99
CA LEU A 8 14.01 4.58 23.10
C LEU A 8 14.38 3.95 24.45
N PRO A 9 15.18 4.64 25.30
CA PRO A 9 15.60 4.11 26.60
C PRO A 9 14.47 4.08 27.65
N ILE A 10 13.42 4.89 27.47
CA ILE A 10 12.22 4.95 28.32
C ILE A 10 11.01 5.12 27.39
N VAL A 11 10.01 4.25 27.52
CA VAL A 11 8.76 4.32 26.74
C VAL A 11 7.73 5.09 27.56
N GLU A 12 7.36 6.28 27.11
CA GLU A 12 6.24 7.03 27.70
C GLU A 12 4.90 6.56 27.13
N SER A 13 3.81 6.80 27.86
CA SER A 13 2.46 6.45 27.41
C SER A 13 2.06 7.15 26.10
N SER A 14 2.67 8.29 25.80
CA SER A 14 2.52 9.04 24.55
C SER A 14 3.05 8.28 23.32
N ASP A 15 4.16 7.56 23.47
CA ASP A 15 4.79 6.80 22.38
C ASP A 15 3.95 5.62 21.92
N VAL A 16 3.25 4.97 22.87
CA VAL A 16 2.30 3.89 22.58
C VAL A 16 1.15 4.42 21.73
N PHE A 17 0.62 5.60 22.07
CA PHE A 17 -0.44 6.24 21.29
C PHE A 17 0.03 6.63 19.89
N LEU A 18 1.25 7.15 19.76
CA LEU A 18 1.87 7.44 18.46
C LEU A 18 2.06 6.18 17.59
N GLY A 19 2.45 5.06 18.21
CA GLY A 19 2.57 3.76 17.53
C GLY A 19 1.24 3.27 16.96
N VAL A 20 0.15 3.40 17.74
CA VAL A 20 -1.21 3.06 17.30
C VAL A 20 -1.66 4.00 16.18
N ALA A 21 -1.45 5.32 16.31
CA ALA A 21 -1.80 6.27 15.26
C ALA A 21 -1.05 5.98 13.94
N ARG A 22 0.24 5.65 14.03
CA ARG A 22 1.05 5.26 12.87
C ARG A 22 0.52 3.99 12.19
N PHE A 23 0.04 3.00 12.95
CA PHE A 23 -0.55 1.79 12.37
C PHE A 23 -1.75 2.11 11.48
N PHE A 24 -2.66 2.98 11.94
CA PHE A 24 -3.81 3.38 11.14
C PHE A 24 -3.40 4.15 9.89
N VAL A 25 -2.47 5.09 9.99
CA VAL A 25 -2.00 5.87 8.83
C VAL A 25 -1.35 4.97 7.77
N VAL A 26 -0.47 4.05 8.20
CA VAL A 26 0.25 3.13 7.32
C VAL A 26 -0.68 2.06 6.74
N GLY A 27 -1.68 1.59 7.50
CA GLY A 27 -2.65 0.60 7.04
C GLY A 27 -3.69 1.17 6.09
N VAL A 28 -4.36 2.27 6.49
CA VAL A 28 -5.38 2.95 5.68
C VAL A 28 -4.77 3.55 4.43
N GLY A 29 -3.54 4.09 4.52
CA GLY A 29 -2.80 4.58 3.37
C GLY A 29 -2.59 3.48 2.32
N GLY A 30 -2.20 2.27 2.75
CA GLY A 30 -1.96 1.14 1.83
C GLY A 30 -3.25 0.79 1.08
N VAL A 31 -4.34 0.58 1.82
CA VAL A 31 -5.65 0.23 1.24
C VAL A 31 -6.15 1.29 0.25
N LEU A 32 -5.96 2.58 0.55
CA LEU A 32 -6.35 3.66 -0.37
C LEU A 32 -5.58 3.62 -1.69
N PHE A 33 -4.25 3.43 -1.63
CA PHE A 33 -3.43 3.31 -2.83
C PHE A 33 -3.78 2.04 -3.62
N GLY A 34 -3.97 0.92 -2.94
CA GLY A 34 -4.38 -0.33 -3.60
C GLY A 34 -5.71 -0.23 -4.32
N LEU A 35 -6.69 0.45 -3.71
CA LEU A 35 -7.98 0.69 -4.33
C LEU A 35 -7.87 1.61 -5.57
N LEU A 36 -7.04 2.65 -5.50
CA LEU A 36 -6.77 3.53 -6.65
C LEU A 36 -6.14 2.75 -7.82
N PHE A 37 -5.07 2.00 -7.57
CA PHE A 37 -4.39 1.22 -8.61
C PHE A 37 -5.27 0.08 -9.15
N GLY A 38 -6.04 -0.58 -8.28
CA GLY A 38 -7.01 -1.60 -8.68
C GLY A 38 -8.14 -1.02 -9.55
N PHE A 39 -8.60 0.19 -9.24
CA PHE A 39 -9.58 0.90 -10.07
C PHE A 39 -9.01 1.26 -11.44
N VAL A 40 -7.77 1.75 -11.49
CA VAL A 40 -7.07 2.03 -12.76
C VAL A 40 -6.87 0.74 -13.57
N ALA A 41 -6.49 -0.37 -12.92
CA ALA A 41 -6.35 -1.67 -13.58
C ALA A 41 -7.68 -2.15 -14.19
N ALA A 42 -8.78 -2.07 -13.43
CA ALA A 42 -10.12 -2.43 -13.90
C ALA A 42 -10.63 -1.51 -15.02
N PHE A 43 -10.24 -0.24 -15.00
CA PHE A 43 -10.55 0.69 -16.08
C PHE A 43 -9.75 0.33 -17.35
N THR A 44 -8.46 0.04 -17.23
CA THR A 44 -7.58 -0.32 -18.35
C THR A 44 -8.00 -1.66 -19.00
N THR A 45 -8.45 -2.66 -18.23
CA THR A 45 -8.93 -3.93 -18.80
C THR A 45 -10.16 -3.73 -19.69
N ARG A 46 -11.02 -2.74 -19.40
CA ARG A 46 -12.19 -2.42 -20.25
C ARG A 46 -11.80 -2.02 -21.68
N PHE A 47 -10.65 -1.38 -21.88
CA PHE A 47 -10.16 -0.97 -23.21
C PHE A 47 -9.41 -2.07 -23.96
N THR A 48 -9.10 -3.19 -23.29
CA THR A 48 -8.23 -4.27 -23.81
C THR A 48 -9.04 -5.41 -24.46
N HIS A 49 -10.27 -5.13 -24.92
CA HIS A 49 -11.22 -6.16 -25.39
C HIS A 49 -10.70 -7.00 -26.58
N ASN A 50 -9.79 -6.45 -27.38
CA ASN A 50 -9.27 -7.09 -28.60
C ASN A 50 -8.06 -8.01 -28.35
N VAL A 51 -7.43 -7.93 -27.17
CA VAL A 51 -6.20 -8.67 -26.81
C VAL A 51 -6.32 -9.18 -25.38
N ARG A 52 -7.20 -10.16 -25.15
CA ARG A 52 -7.46 -10.69 -23.79
C ARG A 52 -6.28 -11.42 -23.15
N GLN A 53 -5.27 -11.82 -23.93
CA GLN A 53 -4.07 -12.49 -23.40
C GLN A 53 -3.19 -11.57 -22.53
N ILE A 54 -3.25 -10.25 -22.74
CA ILE A 54 -2.43 -9.28 -21.97
C ILE A 54 -3.15 -8.72 -20.73
N GLU A 55 -4.46 -8.98 -20.56
CA GLU A 55 -5.22 -8.57 -19.37
C GLU A 55 -4.57 -9.02 -18.05
N PRO A 56 -4.10 -10.28 -17.89
CA PRO A 56 -3.46 -10.72 -16.65
C PRO A 56 -2.15 -9.97 -16.37
N LEU A 57 -1.38 -9.67 -17.43
CA LEU A 57 -0.11 -8.98 -17.32
C LEU A 57 -0.30 -7.55 -16.80
N PHE A 58 -1.33 -6.85 -17.26
CA PHE A 58 -1.65 -5.51 -16.76
C PHE A 58 -2.07 -5.52 -15.30
N VAL A 59 -2.88 -6.50 -14.88
CA VAL A 59 -3.26 -6.63 -13.47
C VAL A 59 -2.01 -6.83 -12.60
N PHE A 60 -1.11 -7.72 -13.00
CA PHE A 60 0.17 -7.92 -12.30
C PHE A 60 1.02 -6.65 -12.26
N MET A 61 1.13 -5.94 -13.38
CA MET A 61 1.93 -4.73 -13.46
C MET A 61 1.38 -3.61 -12.56
N TYR A 62 0.07 -3.39 -12.54
CA TYR A 62 -0.55 -2.38 -11.68
C TYR A 62 -0.47 -2.76 -10.20
N SER A 63 -0.65 -4.02 -9.83
CA SER A 63 -0.42 -4.48 -8.46
C SER A 63 1.02 -4.30 -8.01
N TYR A 64 1.99 -4.54 -8.91
CA TYR A 64 3.40 -4.30 -8.60
C TYR A 64 3.74 -2.80 -8.48
N LEU A 65 3.13 -1.96 -9.31
CA LEU A 65 3.26 -0.50 -9.18
C LEU A 65 2.65 -0.01 -7.86
N ALA A 66 1.49 -0.52 -7.45
CA ALA A 66 0.88 -0.20 -6.17
C ALA A 66 1.80 -0.55 -5.00
N TYR A 67 2.40 -1.74 -5.04
CA TYR A 67 3.38 -2.19 -4.06
C TYR A 67 4.59 -1.24 -3.98
N LEU A 68 5.21 -0.91 -5.11
CA LEU A 68 6.39 -0.03 -5.16
C LEU A 68 6.07 1.39 -4.68
N VAL A 69 4.90 1.92 -5.04
CA VAL A 69 4.47 3.25 -4.60
C VAL A 69 4.22 3.26 -3.10
N ALA A 70 3.57 2.24 -2.56
CA ALA A 70 3.36 2.13 -1.12
C ALA A 70 4.70 1.98 -0.36
N GLU A 71 5.65 1.23 -0.91
CA GLU A 71 7.00 1.12 -0.37
C GLU A 71 7.73 2.48 -0.38
N LEU A 72 7.59 3.27 -1.46
CA LEU A 72 8.20 4.60 -1.58
C LEU A 72 7.68 5.58 -0.52
N PHE A 73 6.39 5.49 -0.17
CA PHE A 73 5.79 6.31 0.88
C PHE A 73 5.99 5.74 2.29
N ALA A 74 6.72 4.63 2.47
CA ALA A 74 6.86 3.90 3.73
C ALA A 74 5.51 3.53 4.38
N ILE A 75 4.50 3.32 3.54
CA ILE A 75 3.15 2.87 3.86
C ILE A 75 3.13 1.33 3.72
N SER A 76 2.10 0.63 4.21
CA SER A 76 2.06 -0.83 4.08
C SER A 76 1.90 -1.25 2.62
N SER A 77 3.01 -1.70 2.03
CA SER A 77 3.08 -2.17 0.64
C SER A 77 2.33 -3.47 0.38
N VAL A 78 2.12 -4.29 1.41
CA VAL A 78 1.31 -5.52 1.33
C VAL A 78 -0.20 -5.23 1.34
N LEU A 79 -0.61 -4.10 1.92
CA LEU A 79 -2.01 -3.67 1.98
C LEU A 79 -2.43 -2.80 0.79
N ALA A 80 -1.46 -2.36 -0.02
CA ALA A 80 -1.68 -1.72 -1.30
C ALA A 80 -1.81 -2.75 -2.42
#